data_AF-A0A356UDG7-F1
#
_entry.id   AF-A0A356UDG7-F1
#
_cell.length_a   1.000
_cell.length_b   1.000
_cell.length_c   1.000
_cell.angle_alpha   90.00
_cell.angle_beta   90.00
_cell.angle_gamma   90.00
#
_symmetry.space_group_name_H-M   'P 1'
#
loop_
_entity.id
_entity.type
_entity.pdbx_description
1 polymer ?
#
loop_
_entity_poly.entity_id
_entity_poly.type
_entity_poly.pdbx_seq_one_letter_code
_entity_poly.pdbx_strand_id
1 'polypeptide(L)'
;MKHRRLGQQIWCGLLIVALLMMAGCNAGSATGDKDSNSGAIALAQEFAPYKEIPVQDTAIVKSYQVAPDLSNVINAKRFDFSDNARTALVKNGFVVLPAMGHEFFMTYELNRYDNVPNLITTDAVVHNYHLFYSHLLQNVEQEALIPELKKLNFSLLQQAERDYKDLKGTDWENAARRNLAFFAVGSKLLNPDTRIPAAVKTEVGQEISLIKKHDSTELSPVMAMGTKPDLIEGLKEDYTQY
;
A
#
# COMPACT_ATOMS: atom_id res chain seq x y z
N MET A 1 9.15 2.61 -57.11
CA MET A 1 8.72 2.03 -55.81
C MET A 1 8.99 2.96 -54.61
N LYS A 2 8.70 4.27 -54.69
CA LYS A 2 8.89 5.23 -53.56
C LYS A 2 7.60 5.93 -53.08
N HIS A 3 6.50 5.88 -53.83
CA HIS A 3 5.25 6.57 -53.44
C HIS A 3 4.40 5.83 -52.39
N ARG A 4 4.62 4.53 -52.18
CA ARG A 4 3.80 3.71 -51.27
C ARG A 4 4.13 3.92 -49.77
N ARG A 5 5.35 4.41 -49.46
CA ARG A 5 5.78 4.71 -48.07
C ARG A 5 5.31 6.09 -47.59
N LEU A 6 5.13 7.05 -48.50
CA LEU A 6 4.68 8.40 -48.13
C LEU A 6 3.21 8.41 -47.72
N GLY A 7 2.36 7.67 -48.45
CA GLY A 7 0.94 7.51 -48.09
C GLY A 7 0.74 6.83 -46.74
N GLN A 8 1.58 5.85 -46.38
CA GLN A 8 1.49 5.13 -45.11
C GLN A 8 1.95 6.00 -43.93
N GLN A 9 2.97 6.85 -44.11
CA GLN A 9 3.38 7.80 -43.07
C GLN A 9 2.37 8.94 -42.87
N ILE A 10 1.72 9.41 -43.93
CA ILE A 10 0.63 10.40 -43.84
C ILE A 10 -0.58 9.78 -43.13
N TRP A 11 -0.91 8.52 -43.41
CA TRP A 11 -1.99 7.81 -42.74
C TRP A 11 -1.71 7.56 -41.25
N CYS A 12 -0.49 7.14 -40.90
CA CYS A 12 -0.08 6.99 -39.50
C CYS A 12 -0.05 8.35 -38.75
N GLY A 13 0.39 9.43 -39.41
CA GLY A 13 0.37 10.78 -38.83
C GLY A 13 -1.06 11.28 -38.56
N LEU A 14 -1.98 11.07 -39.51
CA LEU A 14 -3.39 11.41 -39.34
C LEU A 14 -4.06 10.60 -38.23
N LEU A 15 -3.68 9.32 -38.07
CA LEU A 15 -4.21 8.47 -37.00
C LEU A 15 -3.72 8.90 -35.61
N ILE A 16 -2.48 9.35 -35.49
CA ILE A 16 -1.92 9.87 -34.22
C ILE A 16 -2.54 11.23 -33.87
N VAL A 17 -2.77 12.11 -34.85
CA VAL A 17 -3.47 13.38 -34.62
C VAL A 17 -4.93 13.16 -34.24
N ALA A 18 -5.62 12.18 -34.82
CA ALA A 18 -6.98 11.83 -34.45
C ALA A 18 -7.08 11.24 -33.02
N LEU A 19 -6.07 10.48 -32.58
CA LEU A 19 -5.99 9.96 -31.20
C LEU A 19 -5.69 11.05 -30.16
N LEU A 20 -4.93 12.09 -30.52
CA LEU A 20 -4.66 13.24 -29.64
C LEU A 20 -5.87 14.17 -29.48
N MET A 21 -6.79 14.21 -30.46
CA MET A 21 -8.04 14.99 -30.39
C MET A 21 -9.12 14.36 -29.50
N MET A 22 -8.99 13.07 -29.14
CA MET A 22 -9.91 12.39 -28.21
C MET A 22 -9.44 12.43 -26.75
N ALA A 23 -8.24 12.96 -26.48
CA ALA A 23 -7.80 13.36 -25.15
C ALA A 23 -8.24 14.83 -24.89
N GLY A 24 -9.53 15.10 -25.05
CA GLY A 24 -10.12 16.39 -24.72
C GLY A 24 -10.31 16.51 -23.21
N CYS A 25 -9.49 17.35 -22.58
CA CYS A 25 -9.79 17.92 -21.27
C CYS A 25 -11.21 18.51 -21.31
N ASN A 26 -12.09 18.02 -20.44
CA ASN A 26 -13.41 18.57 -20.22
C ASN A 26 -13.25 20.01 -19.66
N ALA A 27 -13.33 21.00 -20.54
CA ALA A 27 -13.41 22.40 -20.17
C ALA A 27 -14.82 22.67 -19.63
N GLY A 28 -14.99 22.49 -18.32
CA GLY A 28 -16.14 22.96 -17.59
C GLY A 28 -16.30 24.47 -17.79
N SER A 29 -17.48 24.85 -18.25
CA SER A 29 -17.94 26.20 -18.50
C SER A 29 -17.55 27.19 -17.39
N ALA A 30 -16.78 28.22 -17.78
CA ALA A 30 -16.60 29.42 -16.98
C ALA A 30 -17.85 30.29 -17.08
N THR A 31 -18.67 30.29 -16.04
CA THR A 31 -19.49 31.45 -15.65
C THR A 31 -19.03 31.85 -14.26
N GLY A 32 -18.38 33.00 -14.17
CA GLY A 32 -17.76 33.47 -12.94
C GLY A 32 -18.78 33.84 -11.87
N ASP A 33 -18.47 33.45 -10.65
CA ASP A 33 -18.56 34.39 -9.53
C ASP A 33 -17.24 34.32 -8.75
N LYS A 34 -16.70 35.48 -8.39
CA LYS A 34 -15.43 35.60 -7.66
C LYS A 34 -15.74 35.54 -6.17
N ASP A 35 -15.80 34.34 -5.60
CA ASP A 35 -15.74 34.17 -4.15
C ASP A 35 -14.30 33.86 -3.71
N SER A 36 -13.77 34.79 -2.92
CA SER A 36 -12.44 34.73 -2.33
C SER A 36 -12.48 33.82 -1.11
N ASN A 37 -12.18 32.54 -1.28
CA ASN A 37 -11.78 31.69 -0.16
C ASN A 37 -10.84 30.57 -0.64
N SER A 38 -9.57 30.92 -0.85
CA SER A 38 -8.48 29.99 -1.18
C SER A 38 -8.04 29.19 0.06
N GLY A 39 -8.98 28.45 0.66
CA GLY A 39 -8.79 27.59 1.83
C GLY A 39 -9.55 26.27 1.76
N ALA A 40 -10.12 25.92 0.60
CA ALA A 40 -10.73 24.61 0.39
C ALA A 40 -9.65 23.63 -0.09
N ILE A 41 -9.05 22.97 0.90
CA ILE A 41 -8.31 21.73 0.75
C ILE A 41 -9.08 20.85 -0.25
N ALA A 42 -8.39 20.33 -1.26
CA ALA A 42 -8.90 19.27 -2.14
C ALA A 42 -9.11 17.99 -1.30
N LEU A 43 -10.14 18.00 -0.45
CA LEU A 43 -10.53 16.86 0.36
C LEU A 43 -11.42 15.96 -0.49
N ALA A 44 -10.88 14.77 -0.74
CA ALA A 44 -11.60 13.56 -1.09
C ALA A 44 -12.45 13.64 -2.37
N GLN A 45 -11.79 13.61 -3.54
CA GLN A 45 -12.42 12.87 -4.62
C GLN A 45 -12.44 11.40 -4.19
N GLU A 46 -13.65 10.86 -3.99
CA GLU A 46 -13.89 9.50 -3.54
C GLU A 46 -13.11 8.51 -4.44
N PHE A 47 -12.10 7.84 -3.88
CA PHE A 47 -11.30 6.88 -4.64
C PHE A 47 -12.18 5.66 -4.95
N ALA A 48 -12.54 5.50 -6.23
CA ALA A 48 -13.34 4.40 -6.77
C ALA A 48 -14.67 4.19 -6.00
N PRO A 49 -15.71 5.02 -6.22
CA PRO A 49 -17.00 4.83 -5.57
C PRO A 49 -17.54 3.43 -5.85
N TYR A 50 -17.74 2.64 -4.80
CA TYR A 50 -18.34 1.33 -4.91
C TYR A 50 -19.79 1.51 -5.37
N LYS A 51 -20.07 1.06 -6.58
CA LYS A 51 -21.44 0.99 -7.09
C LYS A 51 -21.92 -0.44 -6.88
N GLU A 52 -22.79 -0.62 -5.88
CA GLU A 52 -23.48 -1.87 -5.70
C GLU A 52 -24.21 -2.23 -7.00
N ILE A 53 -23.87 -3.39 -7.56
CA ILE A 53 -24.53 -3.90 -8.75
C ILE A 53 -25.75 -4.66 -8.24
N PRO A 54 -26.98 -4.18 -8.46
CA PRO A 54 -28.17 -4.88 -7.99
C PRO A 54 -28.26 -6.21 -8.73
N VAL A 55 -28.09 -7.30 -7.99
CA VAL A 55 -28.30 -8.64 -8.52
C VAL A 55 -29.79 -8.96 -8.36
N GLN A 56 -30.53 -8.99 -9.47
CA GLN A 56 -31.94 -9.40 -9.47
C GLN A 56 -32.03 -10.93 -9.45
N ASP A 57 -31.85 -11.52 -8.27
CA ASP A 57 -32.01 -12.95 -8.08
C ASP A 57 -33.39 -13.27 -7.49
N THR A 58 -34.12 -14.14 -8.18
CA THR A 58 -35.33 -14.76 -7.61
C THR A 58 -34.91 -16.08 -7.00
N ALA A 59 -34.97 -16.20 -5.67
CA ALA A 59 -34.67 -17.46 -5.00
C ALA A 59 -35.62 -18.56 -5.52
N ILE A 60 -35.06 -19.55 -6.22
CA ILE A 60 -35.82 -20.70 -6.77
C ILE A 60 -36.22 -21.67 -5.64
N VAL A 61 -35.52 -21.58 -4.50
CA VAL A 61 -35.73 -22.47 -3.35
C VAL A 61 -36.88 -21.95 -2.48
N LYS A 62 -37.85 -22.83 -2.18
CA LYS A 62 -38.93 -22.52 -1.24
C LYS A 62 -38.36 -22.24 0.15
N SER A 63 -38.97 -21.30 0.87
CA SER A 63 -38.62 -21.05 2.27
C SER A 63 -38.75 -22.33 3.10
N TYR A 64 -37.77 -22.58 3.96
CA TYR A 64 -37.73 -23.71 4.87
C TYR A 64 -37.25 -23.25 6.25
N GLN A 65 -37.63 -23.98 7.29
CA GLN A 65 -37.16 -23.75 8.66
C GLN A 65 -36.42 -24.99 9.15
N VAL A 66 -35.28 -24.77 9.79
CA VAL A 66 -34.50 -25.85 10.41
C VAL A 66 -35.17 -26.22 11.73
N ALA A 67 -35.48 -27.50 11.93
CA ALA A 67 -36.06 -27.97 13.19
C ALA A 67 -35.03 -27.80 14.33
N PRO A 68 -35.44 -27.43 15.56
CA PRO A 68 -34.51 -27.25 16.68
C PRO A 68 -33.67 -28.49 16.98
N ASP A 69 -34.21 -29.66 16.64
CA ASP A 69 -33.56 -30.94 16.83
C ASP A 69 -32.67 -31.39 15.66
N LEU A 70 -32.63 -30.61 14.56
CA LEU A 70 -32.02 -30.94 13.27
C LEU A 70 -32.61 -32.19 12.60
N SER A 71 -33.80 -32.64 13.00
CA SER A 71 -34.44 -33.86 12.45
C SER A 71 -34.72 -33.77 10.94
N ASN A 72 -34.92 -32.56 10.43
CA ASN A 72 -35.12 -32.29 9.02
C ASN A 72 -33.83 -31.92 8.26
N VAL A 73 -32.67 -32.03 8.91
CA VAL A 73 -31.35 -31.81 8.29
C VAL A 73 -30.71 -33.14 7.97
N ILE A 74 -30.50 -33.39 6.68
CA ILE A 74 -29.75 -34.57 6.22
C ILE A 74 -28.36 -34.51 6.83
N ASN A 75 -27.84 -35.63 7.30
CA ASN A 75 -26.49 -35.81 7.88
C ASN A 75 -26.23 -35.19 9.26
N ALA A 76 -27.21 -34.62 9.96
CA ALA A 76 -26.99 -33.93 11.24
C ALA A 76 -26.23 -34.78 12.29
N LYS A 77 -26.47 -36.09 12.32
CA LYS A 77 -25.80 -37.04 13.24
C LYS A 77 -24.33 -37.31 12.93
N ARG A 78 -23.82 -36.82 11.81
CA ARG A 78 -22.42 -36.98 11.39
C ARG A 78 -21.49 -36.01 12.11
N PHE A 79 -22.04 -34.94 12.66
CA PHE A 79 -21.28 -33.87 13.31
C PHE A 79 -21.74 -33.74 14.76
N ASP A 80 -20.78 -33.56 15.67
CA ASP A 80 -21.07 -33.16 17.04
C ASP A 80 -20.94 -31.64 17.16
N PHE A 81 -22.04 -31.00 17.57
CA PHE A 81 -22.10 -29.56 17.77
C PHE A 81 -22.23 -29.24 19.25
N SER A 82 -21.52 -28.22 19.72
CA SER A 82 -21.83 -27.61 21.00
C SER A 82 -23.23 -26.97 20.96
N ASP A 83 -23.85 -26.76 22.13
CA ASP A 83 -25.18 -26.15 22.21
C ASP A 83 -25.24 -24.78 21.52
N ASN A 84 -24.17 -23.99 21.65
CA ASN A 84 -24.04 -22.69 21.00
C ASN A 84 -23.97 -22.83 19.47
N ALA A 85 -23.16 -23.77 18.97
CA ALA A 85 -23.01 -24.01 17.54
C ALA A 85 -24.32 -24.51 16.91
N ARG A 86 -25.02 -25.42 17.60
CA ARG A 86 -26.34 -25.91 17.19
C ARG A 86 -27.37 -24.80 17.15
N THR A 87 -27.41 -23.96 18.17
CA THR A 87 -28.35 -22.82 18.24
C THR A 87 -28.09 -21.84 17.10
N ALA A 88 -26.83 -21.53 16.81
CA ALA A 88 -26.45 -20.70 15.67
C ALA A 88 -26.86 -21.33 14.33
N LEU A 89 -26.63 -22.64 14.16
CA LEU A 89 -27.01 -23.38 12.96
C LEU A 89 -28.52 -23.38 12.72
N VAL A 90 -29.33 -23.63 13.75
CA VAL A 90 -30.81 -23.61 13.64
C VAL A 90 -31.31 -22.20 13.28
N LYS A 91 -30.73 -21.17 13.90
CA LYS A 91 -31.14 -19.78 13.69
C LYS A 91 -30.73 -19.24 12.31
N ASN A 92 -29.51 -19.52 11.87
CA ASN A 92 -28.89 -18.87 10.71
C ASN A 92 -28.82 -19.79 9.47
N GLY A 93 -29.04 -21.09 9.63
CA GLY A 93 -28.80 -22.10 8.58
C GLY A 93 -27.32 -22.43 8.36
N PHE A 94 -26.40 -21.74 9.03
CA PHE A 94 -24.96 -22.03 9.03
C PHE A 94 -24.31 -21.67 10.37
N VAL A 95 -23.13 -22.23 10.62
CA VAL A 95 -22.26 -21.89 11.75
C VAL A 95 -20.81 -21.88 11.30
N VAL A 96 -20.01 -20.97 11.85
CA VAL A 96 -18.56 -20.90 11.60
C VAL A 96 -17.85 -21.45 12.83
N LEU A 97 -16.97 -22.43 12.62
CA LEU A 97 -16.20 -23.09 13.68
C LEU A 97 -14.70 -22.94 13.38
N PRO A 98 -13.85 -22.79 14.41
CA PRO A 98 -12.42 -22.79 14.19
C PRO A 98 -11.99 -24.14 13.60
N ALA A 99 -11.23 -24.09 12.51
CA ALA A 99 -10.62 -25.26 11.91
C ALA A 99 -9.22 -25.50 12.51
N MET A 100 -8.82 -26.77 12.60
CA MET A 100 -7.49 -27.16 13.09
C MET A 100 -6.38 -26.90 12.06
N GLY A 101 -6.72 -26.74 10.77
CA GLY A 101 -5.76 -26.53 9.69
C GLY A 101 -5.31 -25.08 9.58
N HIS A 102 -3.99 -24.85 9.45
CA HIS A 102 -3.40 -23.55 9.17
C HIS A 102 -3.63 -23.05 7.73
N GLU A 103 -4.03 -23.93 6.82
CA GLU A 103 -4.26 -23.68 5.40
C GLU A 103 -5.49 -24.45 4.92
N PHE A 104 -6.16 -23.94 3.88
CA PHE A 104 -7.38 -24.53 3.35
C PHE A 104 -7.21 -25.97 2.85
N PHE A 105 -6.03 -26.31 2.31
CA PHE A 105 -5.79 -27.63 1.73
C PHE A 105 -5.96 -28.75 2.76
N MET A 106 -5.60 -28.52 4.03
CA MET A 106 -5.73 -29.51 5.09
C MET A 106 -7.21 -29.88 5.33
N THR A 107 -8.08 -28.87 5.37
CA THR A 107 -9.53 -29.09 5.49
C THR A 107 -10.07 -29.82 4.26
N TYR A 108 -9.61 -29.46 3.06
CA TYR A 108 -10.04 -30.13 1.83
C TYR A 108 -9.59 -31.59 1.75
N GLU A 109 -8.40 -31.89 2.25
CA GLU A 109 -7.84 -33.23 2.30
C GLU A 109 -8.63 -34.12 3.28
N LEU A 110 -8.89 -33.64 4.49
CA LEU A 110 -9.74 -34.35 5.45
C LEU A 110 -11.14 -34.59 4.89
N ASN A 111 -11.75 -33.56 4.31
CA ASN A 111 -13.06 -33.67 3.67
C ASN A 111 -13.06 -34.71 2.53
N ARG A 112 -11.96 -34.83 1.77
CA ARG A 112 -11.81 -35.87 0.75
C ARG A 112 -11.80 -37.28 1.35
N TYR A 113 -11.05 -37.53 2.42
CA TYR A 113 -11.02 -38.84 3.08
C TYR A 113 -12.36 -39.21 3.70
N ASP A 114 -13.04 -38.22 4.27
CA ASP A 114 -14.31 -38.43 4.93
C ASP A 114 -15.49 -38.46 3.95
N ASN A 115 -15.33 -38.03 2.70
CA ASN A 115 -16.45 -37.79 1.77
C ASN A 115 -17.40 -36.69 2.29
N VAL A 116 -16.83 -35.57 2.72
CA VAL A 116 -17.53 -34.31 2.98
C VAL A 116 -17.38 -33.42 1.74
N PRO A 117 -18.46 -32.89 1.16
CA PRO A 117 -18.36 -31.97 0.03
C PRO A 117 -17.73 -30.63 0.46
N ASN A 118 -16.87 -30.08 -0.39
CA ASN A 118 -16.29 -28.75 -0.19
C ASN A 118 -17.14 -27.70 -0.92
N LEU A 119 -17.45 -26.59 -0.25
CA LEU A 119 -17.92 -25.37 -0.89
C LEU A 119 -16.73 -24.41 -0.98
N ILE A 120 -16.24 -24.18 -2.19
CA ILE A 120 -15.06 -23.34 -2.44
C ILE A 120 -15.55 -22.00 -3.01
N THR A 121 -15.21 -20.90 -2.33
CA THR A 121 -15.46 -19.53 -2.79
C THR A 121 -14.24 -18.98 -3.53
N THR A 122 -14.41 -17.82 -4.15
CA THR A 122 -13.29 -17.06 -4.77
C THR A 122 -12.18 -16.72 -3.78
N ASP A 123 -12.48 -16.66 -2.48
CA ASP A 123 -11.53 -16.30 -1.43
C ASP A 123 -10.35 -17.27 -1.37
N ALA A 124 -10.55 -18.55 -1.71
CA ALA A 124 -9.47 -19.54 -1.77
C ALA A 124 -8.43 -19.20 -2.87
N VAL A 125 -8.89 -18.65 -3.99
CA VAL A 125 -8.00 -18.20 -5.09
C VAL A 125 -7.33 -16.89 -4.71
N VAL A 126 -8.08 -15.95 -4.13
CA VAL A 126 -7.57 -14.65 -3.68
C VAL A 126 -6.51 -14.83 -2.58
N HIS A 127 -6.72 -15.75 -1.64
CA HIS A 127 -5.75 -16.08 -0.60
C HIS A 127 -4.44 -16.61 -1.19
N ASN A 128 -4.50 -17.59 -2.10
CA ASN A 128 -3.30 -18.10 -2.77
C ASN A 128 -2.58 -17.01 -3.57
N TYR A 129 -3.33 -16.14 -4.24
CA TYR A 129 -2.77 -14.97 -4.92
C TYR A 129 -2.01 -14.06 -3.94
N HIS A 130 -2.58 -13.76 -2.77
CA HIS A 130 -1.91 -12.94 -1.75
C HIS A 130 -0.62 -13.58 -1.20
N LEU A 131 -0.60 -14.90 -1.01
CA LEU A 131 0.60 -15.61 -0.59
C LEU A 131 1.69 -15.52 -1.67
N PHE A 132 1.34 -15.82 -2.93
CA PHE A 132 2.27 -15.74 -4.05
C PHE A 132 2.79 -14.33 -4.26
N TYR A 133 1.91 -13.33 -4.23
CA TYR A 133 2.27 -11.92 -4.39
C TYR A 133 3.21 -11.44 -3.28
N SER A 134 2.92 -11.79 -2.03
CA SER A 134 3.80 -11.46 -0.89
C SER A 134 5.18 -12.08 -1.06
N HIS A 135 5.27 -13.34 -1.48
CA HIS A 135 6.55 -14.00 -1.73
C HIS A 135 7.32 -13.37 -2.90
N LEU A 136 6.62 -13.05 -3.99
CA LEU A 136 7.21 -12.35 -5.13
C LEU A 136 7.77 -10.99 -4.72
N LEU A 137 7.00 -10.19 -3.97
CA LEU A 137 7.45 -8.90 -3.46
C LEU A 137 8.68 -9.06 -2.57
N GLN A 138 8.65 -9.99 -1.61
CA GLN A 138 9.78 -10.25 -0.73
C GLN A 138 11.05 -10.59 -1.52
N ASN A 139 10.95 -11.45 -2.53
CA ASN A 139 12.09 -11.81 -3.36
C ASN A 139 12.58 -10.62 -4.18
N VAL A 140 11.69 -9.85 -4.80
CA VAL A 140 12.05 -8.64 -5.56
C VAL A 140 12.72 -7.60 -4.67
N GLU A 141 12.21 -7.40 -3.45
CA GLU A 141 12.80 -6.49 -2.47
C GLU A 141 14.21 -6.92 -2.08
N GLN A 142 14.38 -8.19 -1.70
CA GLN A 142 15.66 -8.71 -1.22
C GLN A 142 16.72 -8.83 -2.32
N GLU A 143 16.33 -9.33 -3.50
CA GLU A 143 17.27 -9.66 -4.57
C GLU A 143 17.58 -8.47 -5.49
N ALA A 144 16.63 -7.53 -5.67
CA ALA A 144 16.78 -6.42 -6.60
C ALA A 144 16.72 -5.05 -5.91
N LEU A 145 15.64 -4.73 -5.19
CA LEU A 145 15.41 -3.36 -4.73
C LEU A 145 16.37 -2.93 -3.63
N ILE A 146 16.61 -3.76 -2.61
CA ILE A 146 17.54 -3.44 -1.51
C ILE A 146 18.98 -3.23 -2.03
N PRO A 147 19.55 -4.12 -2.88
CA PRO A 147 20.87 -3.89 -3.46
C PRO A 147 20.98 -2.60 -4.27
N GLU A 148 20.01 -2.30 -5.13
CA GLU A 148 20.01 -1.08 -5.94
C GLU A 148 19.83 0.17 -5.09
N LEU A 149 18.95 0.13 -4.07
CA LEU A 149 18.77 1.22 -3.13
C LEU A 149 20.05 1.50 -2.32
N LYS A 150 20.79 0.47 -1.91
CA LYS A 150 22.10 0.62 -1.26
C LYS A 150 23.11 1.33 -2.16
N LYS A 151 23.18 0.97 -3.45
CA LYS A 151 24.06 1.61 -4.44
C LYS A 151 23.67 3.07 -4.69
N LEU A 152 22.37 3.33 -4.81
CA LEU A 152 21.82 4.66 -4.99
C LEU A 152 22.18 5.56 -3.80
N ASN A 153 21.88 5.11 -2.58
CA ASN A 153 22.17 5.88 -1.37
C ASN A 153 23.66 6.12 -1.16
N PHE A 154 24.51 5.12 -1.45
CA PHE A 154 25.96 5.30 -1.42
C PHE A 154 26.40 6.43 -2.36
N SER A 155 25.89 6.43 -3.60
CA SER A 155 26.24 7.43 -4.61
C SER A 155 25.73 8.82 -4.24
N LEU A 156 24.50 8.92 -3.74
CA LEU A 156 23.89 10.17 -3.31
C LEU A 156 24.57 10.74 -2.06
N LEU A 157 24.97 9.90 -1.12
CA LEU A 157 25.74 10.32 0.05
C LEU A 157 27.12 10.88 -0.36
N GLN A 158 27.82 10.22 -1.28
CA GLN A 158 29.08 10.73 -1.82
C GLN A 158 28.91 12.07 -2.54
N GLN A 159 27.83 12.23 -3.31
CA GLN A 159 27.55 13.49 -3.99
C GLN A 159 27.23 14.60 -3.00
N ALA A 160 26.38 14.33 -2.01
CA ALA A 160 26.05 15.29 -0.95
C ALA A 160 27.27 15.71 -0.13
N GLU A 161 28.25 14.81 0.08
CA GLU A 161 29.53 15.18 0.71
C GLU A 161 30.35 16.16 -0.13
N ARG A 162 30.32 16.04 -1.47
CA ARG A 162 31.00 16.97 -2.38
C ARG A 162 30.27 18.31 -2.40
N ASP A 163 28.95 18.28 -2.57
CA ASP A 163 28.12 19.48 -2.59
C ASP A 163 28.30 20.30 -1.30
N TYR A 164 28.36 19.63 -0.14
CA TYR A 164 28.63 20.30 1.14
C TYR A 164 30.02 20.95 1.19
N LYS A 165 31.06 20.30 0.63
CA LYS A 165 32.41 20.89 0.57
C LYS A 165 32.46 22.10 -0.34
N ASP A 166 31.82 22.02 -1.50
CA ASP A 166 31.84 23.06 -2.53
C ASP A 166 31.00 24.29 -2.13
N LEU A 167 29.89 24.07 -1.41
CA LEU A 167 28.99 25.14 -0.96
C LEU A 167 29.33 25.69 0.42
N LYS A 168 30.43 25.24 1.04
CA LYS A 168 30.84 25.71 2.35
C LYS A 168 31.18 27.20 2.33
N GLY A 169 30.66 27.96 3.29
CA GLY A 169 30.80 29.41 3.36
C GLY A 169 29.88 30.20 2.42
N THR A 170 28.98 29.53 1.69
CA THR A 170 27.94 30.16 0.89
C THR A 170 26.61 30.18 1.63
N ASP A 171 25.64 30.95 1.14
CA ASP A 171 24.26 30.95 1.66
C ASP A 171 23.58 29.57 1.57
N TRP A 172 24.10 28.67 0.74
CA TRP A 172 23.58 27.31 0.54
C TRP A 172 24.23 26.25 1.45
N GLU A 173 25.21 26.62 2.29
CA GLU A 173 25.92 25.67 3.15
C GLU A 173 24.95 24.84 4.01
N ASN A 174 23.96 25.50 4.63
CA ASN A 174 23.02 24.80 5.51
C ASN A 174 22.13 23.81 4.73
N ALA A 175 21.69 24.19 3.53
CA ALA A 175 20.90 23.31 2.68
C ALA A 175 21.70 22.07 2.26
N ALA A 176 22.96 22.27 1.85
CA ALA A 176 23.87 21.18 1.50
C ALA A 176 24.17 20.26 2.70
N ARG A 177 24.38 20.86 3.89
CA ARG A 177 24.60 20.13 5.14
C ARG A 177 23.38 19.30 5.55
N ARG A 178 22.17 19.83 5.37
CA ARG A 178 20.91 19.10 5.64
C ARG A 178 20.74 17.91 4.69
N ASN A 179 21.02 18.11 3.40
CA ASN A 179 20.97 17.03 2.40
C ASN A 179 21.98 15.92 2.72
N LEU A 180 23.19 16.30 3.15
CA LEU A 180 24.20 15.37 3.62
C LEU A 180 23.71 14.55 4.83
N ALA A 181 23.07 15.20 5.80
CA ALA A 181 22.49 14.52 6.96
C ALA A 181 21.36 13.56 6.56
N PHE A 182 20.46 13.99 5.67
CA PHE A 182 19.34 13.18 5.18
C PHE A 182 19.83 11.87 4.54
N PHE A 183 20.76 11.94 3.58
CA PHE A 183 21.31 10.73 2.96
C PHE A 183 22.16 9.90 3.93
N ALA A 184 22.79 10.51 4.94
CA ALA A 184 23.53 9.78 5.96
C ALA A 184 22.60 8.96 6.87
N VAL A 185 21.43 9.50 7.27
CA VAL A 185 20.40 8.75 8.02
C VAL A 185 19.93 7.55 7.22
N GLY A 186 19.44 7.78 5.99
CA GLY A 186 18.93 6.70 5.14
C GLY A 186 19.99 5.62 4.87
N SER A 187 21.22 6.01 4.56
CA SER A 187 22.32 5.07 4.31
C SER A 187 22.72 4.27 5.56
N LYS A 188 22.60 4.85 6.75
CA LYS A 188 22.90 4.17 8.02
C LYS A 188 21.81 3.18 8.43
N LEU A 189 20.54 3.50 8.15
CA LEU A 189 19.41 2.59 8.36
C LEU A 189 19.48 1.38 7.41
N LEU A 190 19.81 1.62 6.14
CA LEU A 190 19.97 0.56 5.13
C LEU A 190 21.22 -0.30 5.31
N ASN A 191 22.29 0.28 5.84
CA ASN A 191 23.55 -0.41 6.13
C ASN A 191 24.16 0.10 7.44
N PRO A 192 24.12 -0.70 8.53
CA PRO A 192 24.69 -0.33 9.83
C PRO A 192 26.18 -0.01 9.81
N ASP A 193 26.94 -0.47 8.82
CA ASP A 193 28.38 -0.20 8.70
C ASP A 193 28.69 1.12 8.00
N THR A 194 27.68 1.81 7.47
CA THR A 194 27.87 3.11 6.81
C THR A 194 28.52 4.10 7.77
N ARG A 195 29.60 4.73 7.32
CA ARG A 195 30.27 5.81 8.03
C ARG A 195 29.43 7.09 7.94
N ILE A 196 29.14 7.68 9.10
CA ILE A 196 28.47 8.98 9.18
C ILE A 196 29.52 10.10 9.02
N PRO A 197 29.33 11.07 8.12
CA PRO A 197 30.23 12.21 7.97
C PRO A 197 30.30 13.05 9.25
N ALA A 198 31.51 13.50 9.62
CA ALA A 198 31.72 14.21 10.89
C ALA A 198 30.90 15.50 11.03
N ALA A 199 30.64 16.19 9.91
CA ALA A 199 29.89 17.45 9.87
C ALA A 199 28.42 17.33 10.30
N VAL A 200 27.85 16.12 10.29
CA VAL A 200 26.43 15.85 10.57
C VAL A 200 26.23 14.75 11.62
N LYS A 201 27.32 14.33 12.30
CA LYS A 201 27.31 13.15 13.17
C LYS A 201 26.31 13.26 14.33
N THR A 202 26.17 14.45 14.90
CA THR A 202 25.29 14.70 16.04
C THR A 202 23.83 14.60 15.63
N GLU A 203 23.43 15.34 14.60
CA GLU A 203 22.06 15.41 14.11
C GLU A 203 21.59 14.06 13.58
N VAL A 204 22.43 13.38 12.78
CA VAL A 204 22.15 12.02 12.28
C VAL A 204 22.01 11.02 13.43
N GLY A 205 22.84 11.12 14.47
CA GLY A 205 22.77 10.23 15.64
C GLY A 205 21.48 10.43 16.43
N GLN A 206 21.05 11.67 16.61
CA GLN A 206 19.78 12.01 17.26
C GLN A 206 18.59 11.52 16.44
N GLU A 207 18.59 11.75 15.12
CA GLU A 207 17.53 11.29 14.21
C GLU A 207 17.35 9.77 14.29
N ILE A 208 18.46 9.02 14.17
CA ILE A 208 18.42 7.55 14.25
C ILE A 208 17.94 7.08 15.63
N SER A 209 18.27 7.82 16.69
CA SER A 209 17.79 7.49 18.04
C SER A 209 16.28 7.68 18.16
N LEU A 210 15.71 8.74 17.56
CA LEU A 210 14.27 8.98 17.55
C LEU A 210 13.54 7.93 16.72
N ILE A 211 14.05 7.63 15.51
CA ILE A 211 13.53 6.58 14.65
C ILE A 211 13.49 5.25 15.40
N LYS A 212 14.60 4.83 16.04
CA LYS A 212 14.65 3.55 16.79
C LYS A 212 13.77 3.50 18.04
N LYS A 213 13.31 4.65 18.54
CA LYS A 213 12.48 4.73 19.74
C LYS A 213 11.00 4.47 19.43
N HIS A 214 10.55 4.81 18.22
CA HIS A 214 9.22 4.51 17.70
C HIS A 214 8.04 5.01 18.56
N ASP A 215 8.18 6.13 19.30
CA ASP A 215 7.26 6.42 20.41
C ASP A 215 6.68 7.84 20.49
N SER A 216 7.05 8.73 19.58
CA SER A 216 6.75 10.15 19.75
C SER A 216 6.67 10.92 18.44
N THR A 217 6.00 12.06 18.49
CA THR A 217 5.97 13.05 17.40
C THR A 217 6.83 14.24 17.82
N GLU A 218 8.00 14.39 17.23
CA GLU A 218 9.02 15.36 17.66
C GLU A 218 9.62 16.13 16.47
N LEU A 219 10.27 17.26 16.75
CA LEU A 219 11.00 18.00 15.73
C LEU A 219 12.18 17.16 15.24
N SER A 220 12.31 16.99 13.91
CA SER A 220 13.44 16.28 13.33
C SER A 220 14.76 17.03 13.50
N PRO A 221 15.76 16.44 14.20
CA PRO A 221 17.11 17.00 14.30
C PRO A 221 17.72 17.35 12.94
N VAL A 222 17.44 16.57 11.89
CA VAL A 222 17.92 16.81 10.53
C VAL A 222 17.12 17.90 9.83
N MET A 223 15.79 17.84 9.84
CA MET A 223 14.98 18.84 9.11
C MET A 223 15.00 20.22 9.78
N ALA A 224 15.28 20.30 11.07
CA ALA A 224 15.42 21.54 11.82
C ALA A 224 16.82 22.20 11.71
N MET A 225 17.77 21.58 10.99
CA MET A 225 19.14 22.10 10.91
C MET A 225 19.20 23.54 10.38
N GLY A 226 19.82 24.44 11.13
CA GLY A 226 19.98 25.85 10.75
C GLY A 226 18.69 26.67 10.76
N THR A 227 17.60 26.14 11.31
CA THR A 227 16.37 26.89 11.58
C THR A 227 16.13 26.99 13.09
N LYS A 228 15.22 27.88 13.49
CA LYS A 228 14.69 27.96 14.85
C LYS A 228 13.19 27.66 14.78
N PRO A 229 12.80 26.38 14.60
CA PRO A 229 11.39 26.03 14.49
C PRO A 229 10.67 26.31 15.82
N ASP A 230 9.41 26.73 15.72
CA ASP A 230 8.53 26.85 16.89
C ASP A 230 8.28 25.46 17.50
N LEU A 231 8.34 25.34 18.82
CA LEU A 231 8.12 24.07 19.51
C LEU A 231 6.64 23.61 19.47
N ILE A 232 5.72 24.56 19.31
CA ILE A 232 4.27 24.35 19.26
C ILE A 232 3.82 24.21 17.80
N GLU A 233 4.20 25.15 16.94
CA GLU A 233 3.71 25.23 15.54
C GLU A 233 4.67 24.63 14.50
N GLY A 234 5.88 24.24 14.89
CA GLY A 234 6.85 23.64 13.98
C GLY A 234 6.38 22.29 13.43
N LEU A 235 6.74 22.01 12.17
CA LEU A 235 6.49 20.71 11.54
C LEU A 235 7.27 19.62 12.27
N LYS A 236 6.53 18.65 12.83
CA LYS A 236 7.07 17.51 13.58
C LYS A 236 7.01 16.25 12.72
N GLU A 237 8.00 15.40 12.90
CA GLU A 237 8.03 14.07 12.33
C GLU A 237 7.31 13.11 13.27
N ASP A 238 6.45 12.24 12.74
CA ASP A 238 5.78 11.21 13.52
C ASP A 238 6.65 9.95 13.56
N TYR A 239 7.44 9.81 14.63
CA TYR A 239 8.34 8.65 14.75
C TYR A 239 7.61 7.35 15.08
N THR A 240 6.31 7.39 15.40
CA THR A 240 5.52 6.17 15.65
C THR A 240 5.25 5.35 14.38
N GLN A 241 5.53 5.91 13.20
CA GLN A 241 5.29 5.27 11.89
C GLN A 241 6.46 4.45 11.36
N TYR A 242 7.65 4.55 11.99
CA TYR A 242 8.82 3.75 11.63
C TYR A 242 8.80 2.39 12.32
#